data_AF-A0A2D5NAW1-F1
#
_entry.id   AF-A0A2D5NAW1-F1
#
_cell.length_a   1.000
_cell.length_b   1.000
_cell.length_c   1.000
_cell.angle_alpha   90.00
_cell.angle_beta   90.00
_cell.angle_gamma   90.00
#
_symmetry.space_group_name_H-M   'P 1'
#
loop_
_entity.id
_entity.type
_entity.pdbx_description
1 polymer ?
#
loop_
_entity_poly.entity_id
_entity_poly.type
_entity_poly.pdbx_seq_one_letter_code
_entity_poly.pdbx_strand_id
1 'polypeptide(L)'
;MKLLTTIAAVLLSISAFSQDYIEYDNGTFTQNGEELSMEQIEHLIEQYQAGWRAQVNFRRGMRFNKRATDEGRLSRNLMGTGVGVVGLFAAGGTYGIGFLWANPLFGGDGDQEKATNYYLAGTAITAVTVYSTVKISSLKYWQNRRETSFNIVANKLNKAIKASNE
;
A
#
# COMPACT_ATOMS: atom_id res chain seq x y z
N MET A 1 11.10 -0.75 52.85
CA MET A 1 12.19 -0.56 51.87
C MET A 1 12.11 -1.52 50.68
N LYS A 2 11.79 -2.80 50.85
CA LYS A 2 11.71 -3.77 49.74
C LYS A 2 10.71 -3.40 48.62
N LEU A 3 9.54 -2.86 48.98
CA LEU A 3 8.50 -2.50 48.00
C LEU A 3 8.95 -1.38 47.04
N LEU A 4 9.53 -0.30 47.56
CA LEU A 4 10.02 0.82 46.75
C LEU A 4 11.17 0.41 45.84
N THR A 5 12.10 -0.42 46.33
CA THR A 5 13.19 -0.95 45.50
C THR A 5 12.69 -1.88 44.42
N THR A 6 11.64 -2.69 44.67
CA THR A 6 11.02 -3.54 43.66
C THR A 6 10.27 -2.72 42.62
N ILE A 7 9.52 -1.69 43.01
CA ILE A 7 8.82 -0.81 42.08
C ILE A 7 9.83 -0.05 41.20
N ALA A 8 10.91 0.48 41.79
CA ALA A 8 11.97 1.16 41.04
C ALA A 8 12.67 0.20 40.06
N ALA A 9 12.95 -1.04 40.47
CA ALA A 9 13.53 -2.05 39.58
C ALA A 9 12.60 -2.43 38.42
N VAL A 10 11.30 -2.56 38.68
CA VAL A 10 10.29 -2.82 37.64
C VAL A 10 10.22 -1.65 36.65
N LEU A 11 10.13 -0.41 37.15
CA LEU A 11 10.12 0.78 36.30
C LEU A 11 11.40 0.89 35.47
N LEU A 12 12.57 0.71 36.06
CA LEU A 12 13.85 0.70 35.34
C LEU A 12 13.93 -0.42 34.31
N SER A 13 13.41 -1.61 34.61
CA SER A 13 13.38 -2.73 33.66
C SER A 13 12.45 -2.48 32.48
N ILE A 14 11.32 -1.81 32.69
CA ILE A 14 10.39 -1.40 31.62
C ILE A 14 11.03 -0.29 30.77
N SER A 15 11.66 0.69 31.42
CA SER A 15 12.38 1.77 30.72
C SER A 15 13.53 1.23 29.87
N ALA A 16 14.32 0.29 30.38
CA ALA A 16 15.42 -0.32 29.64
C ALA A 16 14.91 -1.22 28.49
N PHE A 17 13.81 -1.94 28.67
CA PHE A 17 13.22 -2.78 27.62
C PHE A 17 12.59 -1.96 26.48
N SER A 18 12.10 -0.76 26.77
CA SER A 18 11.50 0.14 25.79
C SER A 18 12.51 0.97 25.00
N GLN A 19 13.78 1.04 25.46
CA GLN A 19 14.78 1.98 24.91
C GLN A 19 15.08 1.79 23.42
N ASP A 20 15.07 0.54 22.96
CA ASP A 20 15.38 0.22 21.57
C ASP A 20 14.14 -0.18 20.75
N TYR A 21 12.94 -0.02 21.32
CA TYR A 21 11.71 -0.35 20.61
C TYR A 21 11.28 0.78 19.68
N ILE A 22 11.15 0.45 18.40
CA ILE A 22 10.66 1.34 17.36
C ILE A 22 9.14 1.16 17.23
N GLU A 23 8.41 2.19 17.61
CA GLU A 23 6.98 2.31 17.40
C GLU A 23 6.70 2.91 16.02
N TYR A 24 5.56 2.52 15.44
CA TYR A 24 5.04 3.12 14.22
C TYR A 24 3.56 3.41 14.40
N ASP A 25 3.17 4.66 14.18
CA ASP A 25 1.77 5.07 14.13
C ASP A 25 1.55 6.14 13.05
N ASN A 26 0.48 5.97 12.28
CA ASN A 26 -0.03 6.91 11.28
C ASN A 26 1.02 7.61 10.35
N GLY A 27 2.14 6.96 10.04
CA GLY A 27 3.17 7.53 9.16
C GLY A 27 4.40 8.08 9.87
N THR A 28 4.38 8.10 11.21
CA THR A 28 5.48 8.51 12.05
C THR A 28 6.08 7.30 12.76
N PHE A 29 7.40 7.28 12.86
CA PHE A 29 8.11 6.33 13.69
C PHE A 29 8.57 7.04 14.95
N THR A 30 8.52 6.37 16.09
CA THR A 30 9.00 6.91 17.36
C THR A 30 9.91 5.91 18.06
N GLN A 31 10.87 6.43 18.81
CA GLN A 31 11.70 5.66 19.73
C GLN A 31 11.75 6.45 21.04
N ASN A 32 11.33 5.82 22.15
CA ASN A 32 11.22 6.49 23.46
C ASN A 32 10.37 7.77 23.46
N GLY A 33 9.34 7.81 22.62
CA GLY A 33 8.47 8.98 22.48
C GLY A 33 9.06 10.12 21.65
N GLU A 34 10.29 10.00 21.14
CA GLU A 34 10.87 10.95 20.19
C GLU A 34 10.58 10.50 18.75
N GLU A 35 10.17 11.45 17.89
CA GLU A 35 9.92 11.18 16.47
C GLU A 35 11.23 10.97 15.70
N LEU A 36 11.27 9.88 14.95
CA LEU A 36 12.38 9.53 14.07
C LEU A 36 12.10 9.99 12.64
N SER A 37 13.10 10.63 12.04
CA SER A 37 13.09 10.94 10.62
C SER A 37 13.15 9.66 9.79
N MET A 38 12.64 9.73 8.55
CA MET A 38 12.72 8.58 7.63
C MET A 38 14.17 8.19 7.32
N GLU A 39 15.10 9.14 7.32
CA GLU A 39 16.53 8.88 7.14
C GLU A 39 17.12 8.13 8.34
N GLN A 40 16.71 8.48 9.56
CA GLN A 40 17.09 7.73 10.76
C GLN A 40 16.56 6.29 10.69
N ILE A 41 15.33 6.08 10.21
CA ILE A 41 14.78 4.73 10.02
C ILE A 41 15.56 3.95 8.95
N GLU A 42 15.94 4.58 7.85
CA GLU A 42 16.77 3.95 6.82
C GLU A 42 18.12 3.53 7.40
N HIS A 43 18.77 4.43 8.15
CA HIS A 43 20.03 4.13 8.83
C HIS A 43 19.88 2.98 9.83
N LEU A 44 18.81 2.94 10.63
CA LEU A 44 18.56 1.86 11.59
C LEU A 44 18.37 0.50 10.87
N ILE A 45 17.67 0.48 9.73
CA ILE A 45 17.51 -0.73 8.92
C ILE A 45 18.87 -1.28 8.47
N GLU A 46 19.79 -0.40 8.08
CA GLU A 46 21.14 -0.77 7.65
C GLU A 46 22.02 -1.19 8.82
N GLN A 47 22.03 -0.40 9.91
CA GLN A 47 22.82 -0.63 11.11
C GLN A 47 22.52 -1.99 11.74
N TYR A 48 21.24 -2.30 11.92
CA TYR A 48 20.80 -3.56 12.54
C TYR A 48 20.65 -4.70 11.52
N GLN A 49 20.98 -4.47 10.25
CA GLN A 49 20.84 -5.44 9.18
C GLN A 49 19.44 -6.10 9.19
N ALA A 50 18.37 -5.30 9.29
CA ALA A 50 16.99 -5.77 9.47
C ALA A 50 16.42 -6.59 8.28
N GLY A 51 17.26 -6.85 7.29
CA GLY A 51 17.07 -7.78 6.20
C GLY A 51 16.36 -7.17 5.00
N TRP A 52 16.44 -7.88 3.89
CA TRP A 52 15.84 -7.51 2.61
C TRP A 52 14.37 -7.10 2.71
N ARG A 53 13.59 -7.81 3.55
CA ARG A 53 12.16 -7.53 3.70
C ARG A 53 11.89 -6.16 4.34
N ALA A 54 12.72 -5.72 5.29
CA ALA A 54 12.61 -4.37 5.86
C ALA A 54 12.93 -3.32 4.79
N GLN A 55 14.06 -3.46 4.09
CA GLN A 55 14.50 -2.53 3.05
C GLN A 55 13.47 -2.37 1.92
N VAL A 56 12.93 -3.47 1.39
CA VAL A 56 11.92 -3.41 0.32
C VAL A 56 10.64 -2.75 0.79
N ASN A 57 10.18 -3.05 2.01
CA ASN A 57 8.96 -2.44 2.54
C ASN A 57 9.17 -0.98 2.92
N PHE A 58 10.37 -0.58 3.35
CA PHE A 58 10.71 0.82 3.58
C PHE A 58 10.64 1.62 2.27
N ARG A 59 11.32 1.17 1.21
CA ARG A 59 11.25 1.81 -0.12
C ARG A 59 9.83 1.85 -0.69
N ARG A 60 9.04 0.78 -0.48
CA ARG A 60 7.62 0.75 -0.87
C ARG A 60 6.78 1.73 -0.05
N GLY A 61 6.97 1.73 1.27
CA GLY A 61 6.30 2.61 2.23
C GLY A 61 6.56 4.07 1.90
N MET A 62 7.80 4.45 1.58
CA MET A 62 8.15 5.81 1.14
C MET A 62 7.41 6.23 -0.14
N ARG A 63 7.31 5.33 -1.13
CA ARG A 63 6.53 5.60 -2.35
C ARG A 63 5.03 5.74 -2.06
N PHE A 64 4.50 4.98 -1.11
CA PHE A 64 3.10 5.10 -0.70
C PHE A 64 2.87 6.34 0.15
N ASN A 65 3.83 6.73 0.99
CA ASN A 65 3.77 7.92 1.83
C ASN A 65 3.67 9.19 0.99
N LYS A 66 4.48 9.33 -0.05
CA LYS A 66 4.37 10.44 -1.02
C LYS A 66 2.98 10.50 -1.69
N ARG A 67 2.33 9.34 -1.85
CA ARG A 67 0.96 9.25 -2.37
C ARG A 67 -0.09 9.29 -1.27
N ALA A 68 0.25 9.38 0.00
CA ALA A 68 -0.67 9.48 1.11
C ALA A 68 -0.75 10.92 1.66
N THR A 69 -0.26 11.91 0.90
CA THR A 69 -0.31 13.35 1.23
C THR A 69 -1.17 14.13 0.23
N ASP A 70 -1.48 15.38 0.54
CA ASP A 70 -2.19 16.26 -0.39
C ASP A 70 -1.36 16.59 -1.64
N GLU A 71 -0.04 16.70 -1.51
CA GLU A 71 0.89 16.87 -2.64
C GLU A 71 0.81 15.69 -3.62
N GLY A 72 0.58 14.47 -3.10
CA GLY A 72 0.40 13.27 -3.92
C GLY A 72 -0.92 13.22 -4.71
N ARG A 73 -1.85 14.16 -4.50
CA ARG A 73 -3.22 14.12 -5.08
C ARG A 73 -3.21 14.06 -6.59
N LEU A 74 -2.38 14.89 -7.23
CA LEU A 74 -2.25 14.89 -8.69
C LEU A 74 -1.75 13.53 -9.20
N SER A 75 -0.72 12.97 -8.55
CA SER A 75 -0.15 11.67 -8.94
C SER A 75 -1.16 10.53 -8.83
N ARG A 76 -1.91 10.47 -7.73
CA ARG A 76 -2.96 9.46 -7.54
C ARG A 76 -4.08 9.58 -8.57
N ASN A 77 -4.57 10.80 -8.80
CA ASN A 77 -5.63 11.06 -9.76
C ASN A 77 -5.18 10.73 -11.18
N LEU A 78 -3.95 11.08 -11.55
CA LEU A 78 -3.39 10.75 -12.86
C LEU A 78 -3.28 9.22 -13.06
N MET A 79 -2.87 8.49 -12.03
CA MET A 79 -2.88 7.01 -12.06
C MET A 79 -4.30 6.47 -12.22
N GLY A 80 -5.27 6.97 -11.46
CA GLY A 80 -6.66 6.58 -11.57
C GLY A 80 -7.24 6.85 -12.96
N THR A 81 -6.95 8.03 -13.53
CA THR A 81 -7.31 8.39 -14.90
C THR A 81 -6.66 7.45 -15.91
N GLY A 82 -5.37 7.15 -15.79
CA GLY A 82 -4.67 6.22 -16.68
C GLY A 82 -5.31 4.82 -16.67
N VAL A 83 -5.61 4.29 -15.48
CA VAL A 83 -6.34 3.02 -15.33
C VAL A 83 -7.73 3.12 -15.96
N GLY A 84 -8.43 4.22 -15.74
CA GLY A 84 -9.78 4.46 -16.25
C GLY A 84 -9.82 4.49 -17.77
N VAL A 85 -8.91 5.25 -18.38
CA VAL A 85 -8.79 5.39 -19.84
C VAL A 85 -8.51 4.04 -20.47
N VAL A 86 -7.46 3.33 -20.02
CA VAL A 86 -7.08 2.03 -20.59
C VAL A 86 -8.22 1.01 -20.45
N GLY A 87 -8.83 0.93 -19.27
CA GLY A 87 -9.90 -0.03 -19.02
C GLY A 87 -11.19 0.28 -19.79
N LEU A 88 -11.57 1.55 -19.92
CA LEU A 88 -12.75 1.96 -20.70
C LEU A 88 -12.51 1.80 -22.21
N PHE A 89 -11.29 2.03 -22.70
CA PHE A 89 -10.94 1.70 -24.08
C PHE A 89 -11.05 0.20 -24.35
N ALA A 90 -10.55 -0.65 -23.45
CA ALA A 90 -10.68 -2.10 -23.58
C ALA A 90 -12.16 -2.54 -23.54
N ALA A 91 -12.96 -1.98 -22.64
CA ALA A 91 -14.39 -2.23 -22.58
C ALA A 91 -15.09 -1.83 -23.88
N GLY A 92 -14.85 -0.59 -24.36
CA GLY A 92 -15.41 -0.07 -25.61
C GLY A 92 -15.03 -0.93 -26.82
N GLY A 93 -13.77 -1.38 -26.91
CA GLY A 93 -13.34 -2.32 -27.94
C GLY A 93 -14.08 -3.66 -27.86
N THR A 94 -14.32 -4.17 -26.65
CA THR A 94 -15.08 -5.41 -26.43
C THR A 94 -16.54 -5.25 -26.86
N TYR A 95 -17.19 -4.12 -26.54
CA TYR A 95 -18.52 -3.79 -27.06
C TYR A 95 -18.52 -3.69 -28.60
N GLY A 96 -17.51 -3.05 -29.18
CA GLY A 96 -17.35 -2.94 -30.63
C GLY A 96 -17.27 -4.30 -31.31
N ILE A 97 -16.54 -5.26 -30.73
CA ILE A 97 -16.48 -6.64 -31.24
C ILE A 97 -17.85 -7.30 -31.19
N GLY A 98 -18.58 -7.17 -30.07
CA GLY A 98 -19.95 -7.69 -29.97
C GLY A 98 -20.87 -7.11 -31.03
N PHE A 99 -20.77 -5.80 -31.29
CA PHE A 99 -21.53 -5.14 -32.35
C PHE A 99 -21.17 -5.69 -33.74
N LEU A 100 -19.90 -5.89 -34.05
CA LEU A 100 -19.48 -6.42 -35.36
C LEU A 100 -20.01 -7.85 -35.59
N TRP A 101 -19.96 -8.72 -34.57
CA TRP A 101 -20.52 -10.08 -34.66
C TRP A 101 -22.04 -10.09 -34.88
N ALA A 102 -22.76 -9.23 -34.16
CA ALA A 102 -24.23 -9.15 -34.24
C ALA A 102 -24.76 -8.62 -35.59
N ASN A 103 -23.90 -7.98 -36.40
CA ASN A 103 -24.34 -7.25 -37.60
C ASN A 103 -23.75 -7.85 -38.89
N PRO A 104 -24.56 -8.59 -39.67
CA PRO A 104 -24.12 -9.14 -40.97
C PRO A 104 -23.64 -8.07 -41.97
N LEU A 105 -24.12 -6.83 -41.84
CA LEU A 105 -23.67 -5.69 -42.66
C LEU A 105 -22.16 -5.41 -42.53
N PHE A 106 -21.55 -5.79 -41.41
CA PHE A 106 -20.12 -5.60 -41.15
C PHE A 106 -19.33 -6.92 -41.22
N GLY A 107 -19.89 -7.96 -41.85
CA GLY A 107 -19.25 -9.26 -42.02
C GLY A 107 -19.38 -10.21 -40.81
N GLY A 108 -20.21 -9.86 -39.82
CA GLY A 108 -20.59 -10.77 -38.74
C GLY A 108 -21.51 -11.89 -39.21
N ASP A 109 -21.58 -12.97 -38.44
CA ASP A 109 -22.51 -14.09 -38.71
C ASP A 109 -23.94 -13.81 -38.19
N GLY A 110 -24.15 -12.69 -37.48
CA GLY A 110 -25.43 -12.32 -36.88
C GLY A 110 -25.74 -13.06 -35.58
N ASP A 111 -24.78 -13.82 -35.04
CA ASP A 111 -24.93 -14.60 -33.82
C ASP A 111 -25.06 -13.71 -32.58
N GLN A 112 -26.31 -13.55 -32.14
CA GLN A 112 -26.65 -12.72 -30.98
C GLN A 112 -26.14 -13.31 -29.67
N GLU A 113 -25.95 -14.62 -29.57
CA GLU A 113 -25.45 -15.27 -28.36
C GLU A 113 -23.97 -14.94 -28.15
N LYS A 114 -23.16 -15.07 -29.20
CA LYS A 114 -21.76 -14.64 -29.17
C LYS A 114 -21.62 -13.15 -28.89
N ALA A 115 -22.43 -12.32 -29.55
CA ALA A 115 -22.42 -10.87 -29.32
C ALA A 115 -22.75 -10.51 -27.85
N THR A 116 -23.72 -11.20 -27.26
CA THR A 116 -24.09 -11.04 -25.85
C THR A 116 -22.92 -11.33 -24.91
N ASN A 117 -22.14 -12.38 -25.19
CA ASN A 117 -20.95 -12.69 -24.38
C ASN A 117 -19.91 -11.56 -24.41
N TYR A 118 -19.71 -10.92 -25.56
CA TYR A 118 -18.83 -9.74 -25.66
C TYR A 118 -19.39 -8.54 -24.89
N TYR A 119 -20.69 -8.28 -24.95
CA TYR A 119 -21.31 -7.20 -24.16
C TYR A 119 -21.21 -7.43 -22.65
N LEU A 120 -21.39 -8.67 -22.20
CA LEU A 120 -21.21 -9.05 -20.80
C LEU A 120 -19.75 -8.86 -20.36
N ALA A 121 -18.80 -9.28 -21.19
CA ALA A 121 -17.38 -9.06 -20.94
C ALA A 121 -17.03 -7.56 -20.86
N GLY A 122 -17.51 -6.76 -21.81
CA GLY A 122 -17.35 -5.30 -21.82
C GLY A 122 -17.93 -4.65 -20.56
N THR A 123 -19.10 -5.10 -20.11
CA THR A 123 -19.75 -4.65 -18.86
C THR A 123 -18.87 -4.95 -17.64
N ALA A 124 -18.36 -6.19 -17.54
CA ALA A 124 -17.51 -6.61 -16.44
C ALA A 124 -16.19 -5.80 -16.40
N ILE A 125 -15.57 -5.57 -17.55
CA ILE A 125 -14.36 -4.74 -17.67
C ILE A 125 -14.64 -3.31 -17.20
N THR A 126 -15.75 -2.70 -17.64
CA THR A 126 -16.15 -1.36 -17.20
C THR A 126 -16.32 -1.29 -15.68
N ALA A 127 -17.03 -2.25 -15.08
CA ALA A 127 -17.27 -2.27 -13.64
C ALA A 127 -15.95 -2.35 -12.83
N VAL A 128 -15.06 -3.28 -13.22
CA VAL A 128 -13.73 -3.45 -12.60
C VAL A 128 -12.88 -2.20 -12.77
N THR A 129 -12.92 -1.58 -13.95
CA THR A 129 -12.18 -0.37 -14.28
C THR A 129 -12.61 0.80 -13.40
N VAL A 130 -13.92 1.09 -13.35
CA VAL A 130 -14.47 2.19 -12.53
C VAL A 130 -14.13 1.99 -11.06
N TYR A 131 -14.32 0.79 -10.53
CA TYR A 131 -13.94 0.47 -9.16
C TYR A 131 -12.44 0.71 -8.90
N SER A 132 -11.58 0.22 -9.79
CA SER A 132 -10.13 0.33 -9.65
C SER A 132 -9.66 1.77 -9.74
N THR A 133 -10.22 2.57 -10.65
CA THR A 133 -9.94 4.00 -10.78
C THR A 133 -10.28 4.76 -9.51
N VAL A 134 -11.47 4.56 -8.96
CA VAL A 134 -11.89 5.21 -7.71
C VAL A 134 -10.99 4.78 -6.56
N LYS A 135 -10.72 3.48 -6.42
CA LYS A 135 -9.86 2.93 -5.38
C LYS A 135 -8.45 3.51 -5.42
N ILE A 136 -7.82 3.53 -6.59
CA ILE A 136 -6.44 4.03 -6.78
C ILE A 136 -6.35 5.55 -6.64
N SER A 137 -7.42 6.29 -6.95
CA SER A 137 -7.45 7.74 -6.75
C SER A 137 -7.63 8.13 -5.27
N SER A 138 -8.16 7.22 -4.45
CA SER A 138 -8.51 7.50 -3.05
C SER A 138 -7.29 7.65 -2.15
N LEU A 139 -7.30 8.68 -1.28
CA LEU A 139 -6.24 8.90 -0.28
C LEU A 139 -6.12 7.71 0.69
N LYS A 140 -7.26 7.22 1.19
CA LYS A 140 -7.35 6.12 2.15
C LYS A 140 -6.67 4.85 1.65
N TYR A 141 -6.79 4.53 0.37
CA TYR A 141 -6.12 3.36 -0.21
C TYR A 141 -4.58 3.43 -0.06
N TRP A 142 -3.99 4.60 -0.27
CA TRP A 142 -2.55 4.78 -0.15
C TRP A 142 -2.08 4.89 1.31
N GLN A 143 -2.89 5.47 2.19
CA GLN A 143 -2.64 5.46 3.64
C GLN A 143 -2.56 4.02 4.16
N ASN A 144 -3.55 3.18 3.83
CA ASN A 144 -3.55 1.77 4.23
C ASN A 144 -2.31 1.00 3.69
N ARG A 145 -1.89 1.30 2.45
CA ARG A 145 -0.69 0.68 1.83
C ARG A 145 0.60 1.12 2.51
N ARG A 146 0.71 2.41 2.85
CA ARG A 146 1.81 2.98 3.63
C ARG A 146 1.87 2.29 5.00
N GLU A 147 0.76 2.27 5.74
CA GLU A 147 0.67 1.67 7.07
C GLU A 147 1.06 0.20 7.06
N THR A 148 0.55 -0.58 6.11
CA THR A 148 0.93 -1.99 5.98
C THR A 148 2.44 -2.15 5.78
N SER A 149 3.05 -1.30 4.95
CA SER A 149 4.48 -1.40 4.64
C SER A 149 5.34 -0.99 5.84
N PHE A 150 5.01 0.12 6.50
CA PHE A 150 5.77 0.63 7.63
C PHE A 150 5.57 -0.18 8.92
N ASN A 151 4.40 -0.77 9.16
CA ASN A 151 4.23 -1.77 10.22
C ASN A 151 5.15 -2.98 10.03
N ILE A 152 5.35 -3.44 8.79
CA ILE A 152 6.32 -4.51 8.50
C ILE A 152 7.75 -4.04 8.80
N VAL A 153 8.08 -2.80 8.47
CA VAL A 153 9.41 -2.21 8.78
C VAL A 153 9.64 -2.20 10.27
N ALA A 154 8.75 -1.61 11.07
CA ALA A 154 8.86 -1.56 12.54
C ALA A 154 9.03 -2.97 13.13
N ASN A 155 8.18 -3.93 12.72
CA ASN A 155 8.26 -5.31 13.20
C ASN A 155 9.62 -5.96 12.89
N LYS A 156 10.15 -5.75 11.68
CA LYS A 156 11.42 -6.33 11.26
C LYS A 156 12.61 -5.67 11.93
N LEU A 157 12.56 -4.36 12.08
CA LEU A 157 13.59 -3.59 12.76
C LEU A 157 13.69 -3.99 14.23
N ASN A 158 12.57 -4.03 14.95
CA ASN A 158 12.53 -4.48 16.36
C ASN A 158 13.04 -5.90 16.56
N LYS A 159 12.79 -6.81 15.61
CA LYS A 159 13.34 -8.17 15.66
C LYS A 159 14.86 -8.20 15.50
N ALA A 160 15.39 -7.34 14.63
CA ALA A 160 16.82 -7.26 14.38
C ALA A 160 17.57 -6.62 15.55
N ILE A 161 17.02 -5.53 16.11
CA ILE A 161 17.49 -4.89 17.33
C ILE A 161 17.52 -5.88 18.50
N LYS A 162 16.42 -6.64 18.69
CA LYS A 162 16.38 -7.65 19.75
C LYS A 162 17.48 -8.70 19.57
N ALA A 163 17.71 -9.15 18.34
CA ALA A 163 18.73 -10.15 18.03
C ALA A 163 20.17 -9.63 18.15
N SER A 164 20.40 -8.31 18.06
CA SER A 164 21.73 -7.72 18.29
C SER A 164 22.05 -7.47 19.76
N ASN A 165 21.01 -7.40 20.61
CA ASN A 165 21.13 -7.16 22.04
C ASN A 165 21.17 -8.47 22.87
N GLU A 166 20.94 -9.62 22.24
CA GLU A 166 21.12 -10.97 22.77
C GLU A 166 22.53 -11.50 22.49
#